data_AF-A0A2N1XLQ9-F1
#
_entry.id   AF-A0A2N1XLQ9-F1
#
_cell.length_a   1.000
_cell.length_b   1.000
_cell.length_c   1.000
_cell.angle_alpha   90.00
_cell.angle_beta   90.00
_cell.angle_gamma   90.00
#
_symmetry.space_group_name_H-M   'P 1'
#
loop_
_entity.id
_entity.type
_entity.pdbx_description
1 polymer ?
#
loop_
_entity_poly.entity_id
_entity_poly.type
_entity_poly.pdbx_seq_one_letter_code
_entity_poly.pdbx_strand_id
1 'polypeptide(L)' 'MKVWIILLKGFAYIWFTVATLLVLAGIVGTWMKGGFSAVQDLLSPFNIANFVVTAITFAPGYGAFVWAEKLKEKEGGKPS' A
#
# COMPACT_ATOMS: atom_id res chain seq x y z
N MET A 1 -3.52 2.68 -25.18
CA MET A 1 -3.31 3.43 -23.92
C MET A 1 -4.29 2.95 -22.84
N LYS A 2 -5.59 2.80 -23.13
CA LYS A 2 -6.57 2.05 -22.29
C LYS A 2 -6.08 0.74 -21.66
N VAL A 3 -5.47 -0.18 -22.42
CA VAL A 3 -4.97 -1.46 -21.87
C VAL A 3 -3.94 -1.24 -20.76
N TRP A 4 -3.01 -0.30 -20.94
CA TRP A 4 -2.02 0.04 -19.93
C TRP A 4 -2.64 0.62 -18.65
N ILE A 5 -3.69 1.44 -18.79
CA ILE A 5 -4.44 1.98 -17.64
C ILE A 5 -5.09 0.82 -16.85
N ILE A 6 -5.70 -0.13 -17.55
CA ILE A 6 -6.34 -1.30 -16.92
C ILE A 6 -5.29 -2.15 -16.19
N LEU A 7 -4.15 -2.42 -16.82
CA LEU A 7 -3.07 -3.21 -16.23
C LEU A 7 -2.48 -2.52 -14.99
N LEU A 8 -2.20 -1.22 -15.05
CA LEU A 8 -1.66 -0.46 -13.91
C LEU A 8 -2.65 -0.40 -12.74
N LYS A 9 -3.95 -0.19 -13.01
CA LYS A 9 -4.98 -0.22 -11.97
C LYS A 9 -5.11 -1.61 -11.36
N GLY A 10 -5.15 -2.65 -12.19
CA GLY A 10 -5.20 -4.04 -11.73
C GLY A 10 -4.01 -4.38 -10.83
N PHE A 11 -2.80 -4.04 -11.27
CA PHE A 11 -1.59 -4.18 -10.47
C PHE A 11 -1.68 -3.41 -9.15
N ALA A 12 -2.09 -2.13 -9.17
CA ALA A 12 -2.22 -1.32 -7.97
C ALA A 12 -3.17 -1.95 -6.94
N TYR A 13 -4.35 -2.40 -7.37
CA TYR A 13 -5.32 -3.05 -6.48
C TYR A 13 -4.80 -4.37 -5.90
N ILE A 14 -4.18 -5.22 -6.72
CA ILE A 14 -3.57 -6.47 -6.26
C ILE A 14 -2.46 -6.16 -5.25
N TRP A 15 -1.58 -5.22 -5.56
CA TRP A 15 -0.46 -4.85 -4.70
C TRP A 15 -0.93 -4.29 -3.36
N PHE A 16 -1.89 -3.36 -3.36
CA PHE A 16 -2.46 -2.82 -2.13
C PHE A 16 -3.14 -3.89 -1.27
N THR A 17 -3.82 -4.84 -1.89
CA THR A 17 -4.44 -5.96 -1.18
C THR A 17 -3.37 -6.81 -0.49
N VAL A 18 -2.33 -7.21 -1.24
CA VAL A 18 -1.23 -8.03 -0.70
C VAL A 18 -0.47 -7.27 0.40
N ALA A 19 -0.12 -6.00 0.17
CA ALA A 19 0.54 -5.15 1.14
C ALA A 19 -0.25 -5.03 2.45
N THR A 20 -1.56 -4.79 2.35
CA THR A 20 -2.44 -4.69 3.52
C THR A 20 -2.51 -6.01 4.28
N LEU A 21 -2.65 -7.14 3.57
CA LEU A 21 -2.66 -8.46 4.20
C LEU A 21 -1.33 -8.77 4.92
N LEU A 22 -0.20 -8.40 4.33
CA LEU A 22 1.12 -8.55 4.94
C LEU A 22 1.26 -7.72 6.22
N VAL A 23 0.79 -6.47 6.20
CA VAL A 23 0.79 -5.60 7.39
C VAL A 23 -0.07 -6.19 8.51
N LEU A 24 -1.29 -6.64 8.18
CA LEU A 24 -2.19 -7.27 9.15
C LEU A 24 -1.58 -8.55 9.73
N ALA A 25 -0.98 -9.41 8.89
CA ALA A 25 -0.29 -10.62 9.34
C ALA A 25 0.89 -10.29 10.27
N GLY A 26 1.64 -9.22 9.98
CA GLY A 26 2.73 -8.73 10.83
C GLY A 26 2.23 -8.24 12.20
N ILE A 27 1.10 -7.53 12.25
CA ILE A 27 0.47 -7.08 13.50
C ILE A 27 -0.01 -8.29 14.31
N VAL A 28 -0.70 -9.24 13.69
CA VAL A 28 -1.17 -10.47 14.36
C VAL A 28 0.02 -11.27 14.90
N GLY A 29 1.08 -11.44 14.10
CA GLY A 29 2.29 -12.13 14.54
C GLY A 29 2.99 -11.45 15.71
N THR A 30 3.03 -10.11 15.72
CA THR A 30 3.56 -9.32 16.85
C THR A 30 2.71 -9.52 18.10
N TRP A 31 1.38 -9.47 17.97
CA TRP A 31 0.47 -9.74 19.08
C TRP A 31 0.68 -11.14 19.65
N MET A 32 0.75 -12.16 18.81
CA MET A 32 0.90 -13.55 19.27
C MET A 32 2.20 -13.78 20.04
N LYS A 33 3.27 -13.03 19.72
CA LYS A 33 4.59 -13.18 20.34
C LYS A 33 4.79 -12.31 21.58
N GLY A 34 4.28 -11.08 21.57
CA GLY A 34 4.57 -10.07 22.60
C GLY A 34 3.32 -9.44 23.24
N GLY A 35 2.13 -9.92 22.89
CA GLY A 35 0.87 -9.39 23.38
C GLY A 35 0.55 -8.00 22.84
N PHE A 36 -0.42 -7.34 23.49
CA PHE A 36 -0.90 -6.03 23.08
C PHE A 36 0.17 -4.92 23.19
N SER A 37 1.00 -4.95 24.24
CA SER A 37 2.07 -3.96 24.44
C SER A 37 3.04 -3.91 23.25
N ALA A 38 3.43 -5.08 22.71
CA ALA A 38 4.30 -5.14 21.55
C ALA A 38 3.67 -4.53 20.30
N VAL A 39 2.34 -4.62 20.15
CA VAL A 39 1.61 -3.95 19.06
C VAL A 39 1.58 -2.43 19.26
N GLN A 40 1.45 -1.95 20.50
CA GLN A 40 1.54 -0.51 20.79
C GLN A 40 2.93 0.04 20.46
N ASP A 41 3.99 -0.70 20.78
CA ASP A 41 5.37 -0.33 20.43
C ASP A 41 5.61 -0.39 18.92
N LEU A 42 5.06 -1.40 18.24
CA LEU A 42 5.11 -1.53 16.77
C LEU A 42 4.42 -0.35 16.08
N LEU A 43 3.24 0.04 16.55
CA LEU A 43 2.42 1.11 15.95
C LEU A 43 2.72 2.50 16.54
N SER A 44 3.71 2.60 17.42
CA SER A 44 4.09 3.85 18.06
C SER A 44 4.47 4.90 17.01
N PRO A 45 3.94 6.14 17.10
CA PRO A 45 4.27 7.23 16.17
C PRO A 45 5.76 7.60 16.19
N PHE A 46 6.48 7.21 17.24
CA PHE A 46 7.92 7.44 17.39
C PHE A 46 8.78 6.38 16.71
N ASN A 47 8.18 5.26 16.26
CA ASN A 47 8.87 4.23 15.51
C ASN A 47 8.93 4.59 14.02
N ILE A 48 9.76 5.59 13.70
CA ILE A 48 9.92 6.15 12.35
C ILE A 48 10.26 5.05 11.33
N ALA A 49 11.03 4.03 11.74
CA ALA A 49 11.38 2.91 10.88
C ALA A 49 10.14 2.19 10.33
N ASN A 50 9.14 1.93 11.18
CA ASN A 50 7.91 1.25 10.75
C ASN A 50 7.07 2.10 9.78
N PHE A 51 7.06 3.43 9.95
CA PHE A 51 6.42 4.32 8.97
C PHE A 51 7.13 4.30 7.63
N VAL A 52 8.47 4.34 7.63
CA VAL A 52 9.27 4.28 6.40
C VAL A 52 9.07 2.95 5.69
N VAL A 53 9.11 1.83 6.42
CA VAL A 53 8.83 0.49 5.87
C VAL A 53 7.43 0.45 5.27
N THR A 54 6.42 0.92 5.99
CA THR A 54 5.04 0.97 5.49
C THR A 54 4.95 1.80 4.20
N ALA A 55 5.54 3.01 4.18
CA ALA A 55 5.54 3.85 2.99
C ALA A 55 6.20 3.16 1.78
N ILE A 56 7.34 2.51 1.99
CA ILE A 56 8.05 1.73 0.95
C ILE A 56 7.19 0.56 0.47
N THR A 57 6.52 -0.16 1.37
CA THR A 57 5.65 -1.30 1.03
C THR A 57 4.48 -0.87 0.13
N PHE A 58 3.86 0.29 0.40
CA PHE A 58 2.72 0.80 -0.37
C PHE A 58 3.13 1.61 -1.62
N ALA A 59 4.36 2.09 -1.71
CA ALA A 59 4.84 2.95 -2.78
C ALA A 59 4.63 2.37 -4.20
N PRO A 60 4.87 1.08 -4.50
CA PRO A 60 4.66 0.53 -5.84
C PRO A 60 3.19 0.58 -6.29
N GLY A 61 2.27 0.20 -5.41
CA GLY A 61 0.83 0.26 -5.69
C GLY A 61 0.36 1.69 -5.92
N TYR A 62 0.83 2.63 -5.09
CA TYR A 62 0.50 4.04 -5.22
C TYR A 62 1.07 4.66 -6.50
N GLY A 63 2.33 4.36 -6.82
CA GLY A 63 2.98 4.82 -8.04
C GLY A 63 2.24 4.32 -9.29
N ALA A 64 1.87 3.05 -9.33
CA ALA A 64 1.10 2.47 -10.43
C ALA A 64 -0.28 3.12 -10.57
N PHE A 65 -0.98 3.35 -9.44
CA PHE A 65 -2.28 4.01 -9.44
C PHE A 65 -2.20 5.45 -9.98
N VAL A 66 -1.28 6.26 -9.44
CA VAL A 66 -1.08 7.65 -9.88
C VAL A 66 -0.70 7.72 -11.35
N TRP A 67 0.13 6.79 -11.83
CA TRP A 67 0.47 6.75 -13.25
C TRP A 67 -0.74 6.39 -14.11
N ALA A 68 -1.57 5.43 -13.69
CA ALA A 68 -2.80 5.10 -14.40
C ALA A 68 -3.73 6.31 -14.53
N GLU A 69 -3.89 7.11 -13.46
CA GLU A 69 -4.71 8.33 -13.49
C GLU A 69 -4.13 9.38 -14.44
N LYS A 70 -2.81 9.63 -14.40
CA LYS A 70 -2.15 10.55 -15.35
C LYS A 70 -2.33 10.13 -16.81
N LEU A 71 -2.34 8.83 -17.10
CA LEU A 71 -2.60 8.32 -18.45
C LEU A 71 -4.07 8.50 -18.85
N LYS A 72 -5.00 8.29 -17.92
CA LYS A 72 -6.44 8.50 -18.14
C LYS A 72 -6.77 9.96 -18.43
N GLU A 73 -6.16 10.89 -17.69
CA GLU A 73 -6.28 12.34 -17.92
C GLU A 73 -5.78 12.74 -19.31
N LYS A 74 -4.65 12.17 -19.75
CA LYS A 74 -4.12 12.40 -21.10
C LYS A 74 -5.03 11.86 -22.21
N GLU A 75 -5.84 10.84 -21.93
CA GLU A 75 -6.87 10.34 -22.87
C GLU A 75 -8.18 11.17 -22.84
N GLY A 76 -8.22 12.28 -22.09
CA GLY A 76 -9.43 13.11 -21.92
C GLY A 76 -10.45 12.54 -20.94
N GLY A 77 -10.10 11.48 -20.22
CA GLY A 77 -10.92 10.94 -19.13
C GLY A 77 -10.76 11.76 -17.86
N LYS A 78 -11.86 11.98 -17.11
CA LYS A 78 -11.77 12.60 -15.78
C LYS A 78 -11.12 11.64 -14.78
N PRO A 79 -10.30 12.12 -13.84
CA PRO A 79 -9.80 11.31 -12.73
C PRO A 79 -10.99 10.70 -11.96
N SER A 80 -10.79 9.47 -11.49
CA SER A 80 -11.82 8.69 -10.77
C SER A 80 -11.83 8.95 -9.28
#